data_AF-A0A093ZVE1-F1
#
_entry.id   AF-A0A093ZVE1-F1
#
_cell.length_a   1.000
_cell.length_b   1.000
_cell.length_c   1.000
_cell.angle_alpha   90.00
_cell.angle_beta   90.00
_cell.angle_gamma   90.00
#
_symmetry.space_group_name_H-M   'P 1'
#
loop_
_entity.id
_entity.type
_entity.pdbx_description
1 polymer ?
#
loop_
_entity_poly.entity_id
_entity_poly.type
_entity_poly.pdbx_seq_one_letter_code
_entity_poly.pdbx_strand_id
1 'polypeptide(L)'
;MRLINTTTLKIEEFFDGHAPKYAILSHRWLDGEVTLQEMQAEPDTTKPGYQKILSTCKQAVSDGLVYAWVDTCCIDKTSSAELSESINSMYRWYAEAHICYAFLSDVDVDDVTSSPGEDVFVKSMWFSRGWTLQELLAPEHVTFYNASWREIGTKASLRVAISAATQIDVAVLEPGANLEDYSIARRMSWASRRVTTRKEDMAYCLLGIFNVNMPMLYGEGNRAFIRLQEEIMKDSDDHSLFAWSSTDTAARGLLARSPADFADSADIDVAPARWNKEPYAVSNLGLKVQLPMLPWAMDTYLAALDCVRFGNRLGIFLRLLPRENRYARVILNGEDLVVFAGELAAKCTYRNVFVQQRLWGSVLAEERFYGFWMRTLLAPIKSKSTNKKKDEILSEVITRGKWDDEDRLFELAVGDSGTAGAIFLREDGKSTTIKVGLDGAFNPRVQVGGSIFSPEIGNLDVYSQAGRLHPSWMDAPSHSMYLHRGTRLEGLVKDDYPWRITVHNGPIPKVGKKGWIVDIERSGEDGGKDFSRICDGCDGHIYNVWYKCSVCEEFDYCSKCATNASRTHKHAFEVIT
;
A
#
# COMPACT_ATOMS: atom_id res chain seq x y z
N MET A 1 -10.88 24.12 -31.58
CA MET A 1 -10.57 22.82 -32.21
C MET A 1 -10.39 23.02 -33.71
N ARG A 2 -9.47 22.28 -34.36
CA ARG A 2 -9.37 22.26 -35.83
C ARG A 2 -9.96 20.97 -36.42
N LEU A 3 -10.64 21.06 -37.56
CA LEU A 3 -11.21 19.94 -38.30
C LEU A 3 -10.74 19.95 -39.75
N ILE A 4 -10.71 18.78 -40.37
CA ILE A 4 -10.45 18.59 -41.79
C ILE A 4 -11.79 18.64 -42.51
N ASN A 5 -11.93 19.52 -43.51
CA ASN A 5 -13.04 19.47 -44.44
C ASN A 5 -12.89 18.25 -45.34
N THR A 6 -13.82 17.30 -45.28
CA THR A 6 -13.68 15.98 -45.91
C THR A 6 -13.67 16.02 -47.44
N THR A 7 -14.17 17.11 -48.03
CA THR A 7 -14.20 17.30 -49.49
C THR A 7 -12.98 18.07 -49.99
N THR A 8 -12.59 19.15 -49.30
CA THR A 8 -11.47 20.02 -49.74
C THR A 8 -10.12 19.63 -49.14
N LEU A 9 -10.12 18.79 -48.11
CA LEU A 9 -8.97 18.38 -47.28
C LEU A 9 -8.26 19.54 -46.57
N LYS A 10 -8.88 20.72 -46.52
CA LYS A 10 -8.35 21.89 -45.81
C LYS A 10 -8.66 21.80 -44.32
N ILE A 11 -7.74 22.34 -43.52
CA ILE A 11 -7.93 22.51 -42.09
C ILE A 11 -8.74 23.78 -41.83
N GLU A 12 -9.83 23.65 -41.09
CA GLU A 12 -10.72 24.73 -40.65
C GLU A 12 -10.73 24.79 -39.12
N GLU A 13 -10.84 25.99 -38.55
CA GLU A 13 -10.81 26.20 -37.10
C GLU A 13 -12.19 26.59 -36.57
N PHE A 14 -12.56 25.98 -35.44
CA PHE A 14 -13.84 26.18 -34.78
C PHE A 14 -13.60 26.53 -33.31
N PHE A 15 -14.31 27.55 -32.83
CA PHE A 15 -14.35 27.89 -31.42
C PHE A 15 -15.06 26.80 -30.62
N ASP A 16 -14.73 26.73 -29.34
CA ASP A 16 -15.29 25.72 -28.44
C ASP A 16 -16.82 25.81 -28.37
N GLY A 17 -17.50 24.67 -28.35
CA GLY A 17 -18.96 24.56 -28.39
C GLY A 17 -19.60 24.86 -29.75
N HIS A 18 -18.83 25.22 -30.78
CA HIS A 18 -19.33 25.55 -32.13
C HIS A 18 -18.87 24.56 -33.20
N ALA A 19 -18.33 23.41 -32.81
CA ALA A 19 -17.92 22.39 -33.76
C ALA A 19 -19.14 21.77 -34.47
N PRO A 20 -19.15 21.68 -35.82
CA PRO A 20 -20.16 20.94 -36.55
C PRO A 20 -20.02 19.44 -36.28
N LYS A 21 -20.99 18.61 -36.71
CA LYS A 21 -20.85 17.14 -36.63
C LYS A 21 -19.62 16.67 -37.42
N TYR A 22 -18.83 15.78 -36.81
CA TYR A 22 -17.57 15.30 -37.37
C TYR A 22 -17.33 13.83 -37.05
N ALA A 23 -16.52 13.18 -37.89
CA ALA A 23 -15.92 11.89 -37.59
C ALA A 23 -14.57 12.10 -36.87
N ILE A 24 -14.15 11.14 -36.04
CA ILE A 24 -12.84 11.18 -35.38
C ILE A 24 -12.05 9.90 -35.64
N LEU A 25 -10.76 10.02 -35.99
CA LEU A 25 -9.89 8.87 -36.24
C LEU A 25 -9.15 8.45 -34.96
N SER A 26 -9.38 7.22 -34.51
CA SER A 26 -8.52 6.54 -33.55
C SER A 26 -7.56 5.61 -34.28
N HIS A 27 -6.26 5.76 -34.04
CA HIS A 27 -5.26 4.94 -34.71
C HIS A 27 -3.92 4.89 -33.96
N ARG A 28 -3.06 3.93 -34.34
CA ARG A 28 -1.66 3.91 -33.91
C ARG A 28 -0.82 4.74 -34.87
N TRP A 29 -0.04 5.67 -34.33
CA TRP A 29 0.97 6.36 -35.13
C TRP A 29 2.00 5.37 -35.65
N LEU A 30 2.25 5.43 -36.95
CA LEU A 30 3.28 4.69 -37.67
C LEU A 30 4.25 5.69 -38.31
N ASP A 31 5.31 5.20 -38.94
CA ASP A 31 6.22 6.08 -39.66
C ASP A 31 5.50 6.76 -40.84
N GLY A 32 5.79 8.04 -41.04
CA GLY A 32 5.18 8.83 -42.10
C GLY A 32 3.79 9.40 -41.76
N GLU A 33 3.51 9.71 -40.49
CA GLU A 33 2.38 10.59 -40.14
C GLU A 33 2.54 11.98 -40.77
N VAL A 34 1.41 12.65 -41.02
CA VAL A 34 1.38 14.03 -41.54
C VAL A 34 1.09 14.98 -40.39
N THR A 35 1.91 16.02 -40.24
CA THR A 35 1.70 17.06 -39.21
C THR A 35 0.73 18.15 -39.69
N LEU A 36 0.28 19.01 -38.78
CA LEU A 36 -0.51 20.19 -39.13
C LEU A 36 0.24 21.07 -40.14
N GLN A 37 1.53 21.33 -39.91
CA GLN A 37 2.34 22.18 -40.78
C GLN A 37 2.48 21.59 -42.18
N GLU A 38 2.62 20.27 -42.29
CA GLU A 38 2.67 19.59 -43.58
C GLU A 38 1.31 19.63 -44.30
N MET A 39 0.19 19.48 -43.57
CA MET A 39 -1.15 19.63 -44.15
C MET A 39 -1.46 21.03 -44.66
N GLN A 40 -0.93 22.08 -43.99
CA GLN A 40 -1.18 23.48 -44.36
C GLN A 40 -0.27 23.98 -45.51
N ALA A 41 0.86 23.32 -45.74
CA ALA A 41 1.76 23.62 -46.85
C ALA A 41 1.37 22.79 -48.08
N GLU A 42 2.26 21.94 -48.57
CA GLU A 42 1.98 20.93 -49.58
C GLU A 42 2.21 19.54 -48.95
N PRO A 43 1.15 18.80 -48.59
CA PRO A 43 1.32 17.50 -47.96
C PRO A 43 1.91 16.49 -48.95
N ASP A 44 2.91 15.73 -48.50
CA ASP A 44 3.44 14.61 -49.26
C ASP A 44 2.38 13.50 -49.35
N THR A 45 1.73 13.44 -50.51
CA THR A 45 0.62 12.50 -50.78
C THR A 45 1.06 11.03 -50.78
N THR A 46 2.36 10.75 -50.83
CA THR A 46 2.91 9.39 -50.80
C THR A 46 3.01 8.83 -49.38
N LYS A 47 2.92 9.68 -48.36
CA LYS A 47 3.01 9.26 -46.95
C LYS A 47 1.86 8.35 -46.55
N PRO A 48 2.13 7.24 -45.82
CA PRO A 48 1.08 6.39 -45.25
C PRO A 48 0.10 7.16 -44.36
N GLY A 49 0.58 8.13 -43.59
CA GLY A 49 -0.25 9.02 -42.78
C GLY A 49 -1.27 9.81 -43.62
N TYR A 50 -0.87 10.28 -44.79
CA TYR A 50 -1.77 10.99 -45.70
C TYR A 50 -2.86 10.07 -46.25
N GLN A 51 -2.51 8.84 -46.61
CA GLN A 51 -3.47 7.84 -47.09
C GLN A 51 -4.52 7.47 -46.02
N LYS A 52 -4.13 7.45 -44.73
CA LYS A 52 -5.10 7.30 -43.63
C LYS A 52 -6.04 8.48 -43.53
N ILE A 53 -5.54 9.71 -43.65
CA ILE A 53 -6.37 10.93 -43.64
C ILE A 53 -7.37 10.89 -44.80
N LEU A 54 -6.93 10.54 -46.01
CA LEU A 54 -7.80 10.38 -47.17
C LEU A 54 -8.89 9.34 -46.94
N SER A 55 -8.52 8.17 -46.42
CA SER A 55 -9.46 7.09 -46.15
C SER A 55 -10.47 7.46 -45.07
N THR A 56 -10.03 8.18 -44.03
CA THR A 56 -10.88 8.76 -42.98
C THR A 56 -11.89 9.74 -43.58
N CYS A 57 -11.43 10.68 -44.43
CA CYS A 57 -12.30 11.66 -45.07
C CYS A 57 -13.29 10.98 -46.03
N LYS A 58 -12.84 9.99 -46.79
CA LYS A 58 -13.69 9.21 -47.70
C LYS A 58 -14.79 8.46 -46.93
N GLN A 59 -14.45 7.84 -45.82
CA GLN A 59 -15.42 7.16 -44.96
C GLN A 59 -16.39 8.17 -44.34
N ALA A 60 -15.89 9.31 -43.84
CA ALA A 60 -16.73 10.39 -43.30
C ALA A 60 -17.73 10.92 -44.34
N VAL A 61 -17.33 11.12 -45.60
CA VAL A 61 -18.25 11.49 -46.69
C VAL A 61 -19.32 10.41 -46.90
N SER A 62 -18.95 9.13 -46.86
CA SER A 62 -19.89 8.01 -47.00
C SER A 62 -20.94 8.01 -45.88
N ASP A 63 -20.56 8.43 -44.68
CA ASP A 63 -21.44 8.53 -43.51
C ASP A 63 -22.14 9.90 -43.42
N GLY A 64 -22.03 10.75 -44.45
CA GLY A 64 -22.71 12.04 -44.54
C GLY A 64 -22.09 13.16 -43.70
N LEU A 65 -20.82 13.02 -43.32
CA LEU A 65 -20.07 13.98 -42.50
C LEU A 65 -19.15 14.87 -43.35
N VAL A 66 -19.28 16.18 -43.15
CA VAL A 66 -18.49 17.21 -43.85
C VAL A 66 -17.12 17.40 -43.19
N TYR A 67 -16.97 16.97 -41.94
CA TYR A 67 -15.76 17.20 -41.16
C TYR A 67 -15.21 15.91 -40.55
N ALA A 68 -13.89 15.82 -40.47
CA ALA A 68 -13.17 14.77 -39.77
C ALA A 68 -12.09 15.38 -38.86
N TRP A 69 -11.70 14.66 -37.81
CA TRP A 69 -10.61 15.04 -36.92
C TRP A 69 -9.57 13.94 -36.87
N VAL A 70 -8.29 14.34 -36.96
CA VAL A 70 -7.13 13.45 -36.85
C VAL A 70 -6.07 14.13 -36.00
N ASP A 71 -5.68 13.52 -34.88
CA ASP A 71 -4.77 14.08 -33.87
C ASP A 71 -3.39 14.49 -34.43
N THR A 72 -2.94 13.83 -35.49
CA THR A 72 -1.64 14.10 -36.12
C THR A 72 -1.57 15.45 -36.80
N CYS A 73 -2.68 15.92 -37.38
CA CYS A 73 -2.73 17.16 -38.15
C CYS A 73 -3.79 18.17 -37.70
N CYS A 74 -4.66 17.84 -36.74
CA CYS A 74 -5.62 18.78 -36.14
C CYS A 74 -5.09 19.48 -34.87
N ILE A 75 -3.99 18.99 -34.28
CA ILE A 75 -3.33 19.56 -33.11
C ILE A 75 -2.00 20.18 -33.53
N ASP A 76 -1.75 21.43 -33.15
CA ASP A 76 -0.42 22.03 -33.27
C ASP A 76 0.49 21.56 -32.14
N LYS A 77 1.32 20.56 -32.45
CA LYS A 77 2.29 20.00 -31.51
C LYS A 77 3.51 20.91 -31.30
N THR A 78 3.65 22.01 -32.05
CA THR A 78 4.73 22.98 -31.88
C THR A 78 4.42 24.02 -30.80
N SER A 79 3.14 24.23 -30.51
CA SER A 79 2.65 25.11 -29.44
C SER A 79 2.41 24.30 -28.17
N SER A 80 3.25 24.50 -27.14
CA SER A 80 3.08 23.81 -25.85
C SER A 80 1.77 24.16 -25.14
N ALA A 81 1.29 25.40 -25.30
CA ALA A 81 0.02 25.85 -24.77
C ALA A 81 -1.15 25.10 -25.43
N GLU A 82 -1.15 25.04 -26.76
CA GLU A 82 -2.20 24.34 -27.51
C GLU A 82 -2.16 22.84 -27.28
N LEU A 83 -0.97 22.24 -27.22
CA LEU A 83 -0.82 20.82 -26.90
C LEU A 83 -1.41 20.50 -25.51
N SER A 84 -1.17 21.36 -24.53
CA SER A 84 -1.74 21.20 -23.18
C SER A 84 -3.26 21.32 -23.18
N GLU A 85 -3.81 22.31 -23.90
CA GLU A 85 -5.27 22.48 -24.05
C GLU A 85 -5.90 21.28 -24.77
N SER A 86 -5.25 20.80 -25.82
CA SER A 86 -5.71 19.67 -26.63
C SER A 86 -5.74 18.37 -25.84
N ILE A 87 -4.70 18.08 -25.06
CA ILE A 87 -4.66 16.88 -24.22
C ILE A 87 -5.77 16.90 -23.17
N ASN A 88 -6.02 18.06 -22.54
CA ASN A 88 -7.11 18.21 -21.57
C ASN A 88 -8.50 18.16 -22.20
N SER A 89 -8.61 18.37 -23.52
CA SER A 89 -9.88 18.38 -24.26
C SER A 89 -10.15 17.08 -25.05
N MET A 90 -9.13 16.24 -25.23
CA MET A 90 -9.17 15.09 -26.15
C MET A 90 -10.32 14.14 -25.85
N TYR A 91 -10.52 13.76 -24.58
CA TYR A 91 -11.62 12.90 -24.18
C TYR A 91 -12.98 13.47 -24.61
N ARG A 92 -13.19 14.76 -24.39
CA ARG A 92 -14.42 15.46 -24.79
C ARG A 92 -14.60 15.47 -26.30
N TRP A 93 -13.53 15.70 -27.07
CA TRP A 93 -13.61 15.63 -28.54
C TRP A 93 -13.98 14.23 -29.03
N TYR A 94 -13.47 13.17 -28.40
CA TYR A 94 -13.92 11.81 -28.71
C TYR A 94 -15.39 11.57 -28.30
N ALA A 95 -15.82 12.08 -27.15
CA ALA A 95 -17.21 11.95 -26.68
C ALA A 95 -18.22 12.72 -27.55
N GLU A 96 -17.86 13.90 -28.06
CA GLU A 96 -18.71 14.75 -28.90
C GLU A 96 -18.71 14.34 -30.39
N ALA A 97 -17.78 13.48 -30.81
CA ALA A 97 -17.71 13.02 -32.20
C ALA A 97 -18.96 12.22 -32.58
N HIS A 98 -19.42 12.39 -33.83
CA HIS A 98 -20.59 11.64 -34.31
C HIS A 98 -20.28 10.15 -34.44
N ILE A 99 -19.06 9.82 -34.87
CA ILE A 99 -18.56 8.45 -35.01
C ILE A 99 -17.04 8.46 -34.87
N CYS A 100 -16.51 7.44 -34.21
CA CYS A 100 -15.08 7.17 -34.17
C CYS A 100 -14.73 6.01 -35.12
N TYR A 101 -13.77 6.24 -36.02
CA TYR A 101 -13.18 5.19 -36.83
C TYR A 101 -11.91 4.69 -36.14
N ALA A 102 -11.95 3.46 -35.63
CA ALA A 102 -10.79 2.79 -35.05
C ALA A 102 -10.07 1.99 -36.14
N PHE A 103 -8.94 2.50 -36.62
CA PHE A 103 -8.14 1.86 -37.67
C PHE A 103 -7.05 0.97 -37.08
N LEU A 104 -7.17 -0.34 -37.32
CA LEU A 104 -6.28 -1.39 -36.83
C LEU A 104 -5.39 -1.86 -37.98
N SER A 105 -4.23 -1.23 -38.11
CA SER A 105 -3.26 -1.51 -39.19
C SER A 105 -2.62 -2.90 -39.12
N ASP A 106 -2.76 -3.60 -38.00
CA ASP A 106 -2.18 -4.91 -37.71
C ASP A 106 -3.21 -6.06 -37.75
N VAL A 107 -4.43 -5.78 -38.18
CA VAL A 107 -5.48 -6.78 -38.44
C VAL A 107 -5.67 -6.89 -39.95
N ASP A 108 -5.49 -8.09 -40.50
CA ASP A 108 -5.54 -8.38 -41.94
C ASP A 108 -6.70 -9.29 -42.35
N VAL A 109 -7.62 -9.58 -41.41
CA VAL A 109 -8.81 -10.41 -41.63
C VAL A 109 -10.07 -9.56 -41.76
N ASP A 110 -11.05 -10.05 -42.52
CA ASP A 110 -12.35 -9.40 -42.72
C ASP A 110 -13.42 -9.86 -41.72
N ASP A 111 -13.28 -11.06 -41.16
CA ASP A 111 -14.21 -11.62 -40.15
C ASP A 111 -13.48 -11.87 -38.84
N VAL A 112 -13.73 -11.00 -37.87
CA VAL A 112 -13.18 -11.07 -36.50
C VAL A 112 -14.12 -11.74 -35.51
N THR A 113 -15.23 -12.33 -35.98
CA THR A 113 -16.18 -13.08 -35.16
C THR A 113 -15.93 -14.59 -35.17
N SER A 114 -15.17 -15.07 -36.17
CA SER A 114 -14.69 -16.44 -36.23
C SER A 114 -13.52 -16.68 -35.27
N SER A 115 -13.37 -17.91 -34.76
CA SER A 115 -12.34 -18.23 -33.75
C SER A 115 -10.89 -17.86 -34.15
N PRO A 116 -10.43 -17.99 -35.41
CA PRO A 116 -9.13 -17.46 -35.80
C PRO A 116 -9.09 -15.92 -35.89
N GLY A 117 -10.20 -15.30 -36.31
CA GLY A 117 -10.27 -13.85 -36.51
C GLY A 117 -10.39 -13.06 -35.21
N GLU A 118 -11.18 -13.56 -34.25
CA GLU A 118 -11.31 -12.99 -32.91
C GLU A 118 -9.93 -12.92 -32.23
N ASP A 119 -9.15 -13.99 -32.36
CA ASP A 119 -7.79 -14.09 -31.85
C ASP A 119 -6.85 -13.00 -32.41
N VAL A 120 -6.98 -12.65 -33.69
CA VAL A 120 -6.21 -11.58 -34.33
C VAL A 120 -6.66 -10.21 -33.82
N PHE A 121 -7.98 -10.01 -33.67
CA PHE A 121 -8.55 -8.76 -33.17
C PHE A 121 -8.13 -8.47 -31.73
N VAL A 122 -8.31 -9.43 -30.80
CA VAL A 122 -7.99 -9.23 -29.37
C VAL A 122 -6.49 -9.03 -29.12
N LYS A 123 -5.63 -9.51 -30.03
CA LYS A 123 -4.17 -9.33 -29.98
C LYS A 123 -3.70 -8.07 -30.70
N SER A 124 -4.59 -7.28 -31.31
CA SER A 124 -4.20 -6.02 -31.95
C SER A 124 -3.52 -5.11 -30.93
N MET A 125 -2.39 -4.57 -31.34
CA MET A 125 -1.60 -3.59 -30.60
C MET A 125 -2.35 -2.27 -30.38
N TRP A 126 -3.50 -2.08 -31.04
CA TRP A 126 -4.38 -0.95 -30.76
C TRP A 126 -4.88 -1.00 -29.32
N PHE A 127 -5.22 -2.19 -28.80
CA PHE A 127 -5.66 -2.37 -27.40
C PHE A 127 -4.56 -2.15 -26.37
N SER A 128 -3.29 -2.22 -26.78
CA SER A 128 -2.15 -2.02 -25.87
C SER A 128 -1.67 -0.56 -25.80
N ARG A 129 -2.20 0.37 -26.59
CA ARG A 129 -1.75 1.78 -26.56
C ARG A 129 -2.50 2.56 -25.47
N GLY A 130 -1.81 3.42 -24.72
CA GLY A 130 -2.44 4.19 -23.64
C GLY A 130 -3.59 5.08 -24.11
N TRP A 131 -3.33 5.90 -25.13
CA TRP A 131 -4.31 6.86 -25.68
C TRP A 131 -5.59 6.21 -26.21
N THR A 132 -5.50 5.04 -26.84
CA THR A 132 -6.68 4.37 -27.42
C THR A 132 -7.71 3.93 -26.39
N LEU A 133 -7.40 3.97 -25.08
CA LEU A 133 -8.37 3.67 -24.02
C LEU A 133 -9.50 4.71 -23.99
N GLN A 134 -9.14 6.00 -23.95
CA GLN A 134 -10.16 7.06 -24.01
C GLN A 134 -10.83 7.13 -25.38
N GLU A 135 -10.10 6.79 -26.44
CA GLU A 135 -10.64 6.75 -27.81
C GLU A 135 -11.66 5.60 -27.99
N LEU A 136 -11.58 4.56 -27.16
CA LEU A 136 -12.57 3.48 -27.07
C LEU A 136 -13.78 3.87 -26.22
N LEU A 137 -13.52 4.46 -25.05
CA LEU A 137 -14.51 4.68 -24.00
C LEU A 137 -15.36 5.92 -24.22
N ALA A 138 -14.74 7.02 -24.66
CA ALA A 138 -15.42 8.31 -24.77
C ALA A 138 -16.48 8.36 -25.87
N PRO A 139 -16.24 7.91 -27.12
CA PRO A 139 -17.25 8.00 -28.17
C PRO A 139 -18.39 7.02 -27.92
N GLU A 140 -19.63 7.44 -28.14
CA GLU A 140 -20.78 6.53 -28.10
C GLU A 140 -20.70 5.47 -29.21
N HIS A 141 -20.30 5.88 -30.42
CA HIS A 141 -20.20 5.03 -31.60
C HIS A 141 -18.74 4.86 -32.05
N VAL A 142 -18.28 3.61 -32.13
CA VAL A 142 -16.97 3.25 -32.67
C VAL A 142 -17.14 2.14 -33.70
N THR A 143 -16.59 2.34 -34.89
CA THR A 143 -16.50 1.33 -35.96
C THR A 143 -15.04 0.97 -36.19
N PHE A 144 -14.75 -0.32 -36.19
CA PHE A 144 -13.42 -0.88 -36.36
C PHE A 144 -13.15 -1.19 -37.83
N TYR A 145 -12.00 -0.77 -38.32
CA TYR A 145 -11.52 -1.02 -39.67
C TYR A 145 -10.19 -1.77 -39.63
N ASN A 146 -10.04 -2.78 -40.49
CA ASN A 146 -8.79 -3.53 -40.64
C ASN A 146 -7.76 -2.77 -41.49
N ALA A 147 -6.59 -3.37 -41.72
CA ALA A 147 -5.49 -2.78 -42.49
C ALA A 147 -5.85 -2.41 -43.94
N SER A 148 -6.89 -3.04 -44.50
CA SER A 148 -7.42 -2.76 -45.84
C SER A 148 -8.58 -1.75 -45.84
N TRP A 149 -8.83 -1.05 -44.71
CA TRP A 149 -9.96 -0.13 -44.52
C TRP A 149 -11.33 -0.81 -44.76
N ARG A 150 -11.44 -2.11 -44.47
CA ARG A 150 -12.72 -2.82 -44.42
C ARG A 150 -13.28 -2.81 -43.01
N GLU A 151 -14.56 -2.53 -42.89
CA GLU A 151 -15.27 -2.62 -41.61
C GLU A 151 -15.25 -4.06 -41.11
N ILE A 152 -14.85 -4.26 -39.85
CA ILE A 152 -14.80 -5.56 -39.18
C ILE A 152 -15.77 -5.65 -37.99
N GLY A 153 -16.43 -4.56 -37.64
CA GLY A 153 -17.48 -4.52 -36.62
C GLY A 153 -17.53 -3.22 -35.84
N THR A 154 -18.43 -3.15 -34.87
CA THR A 154 -18.66 -1.97 -34.02
C THR A 154 -18.32 -2.27 -32.55
N LYS A 155 -18.16 -1.22 -31.73
CA LYS A 155 -18.05 -1.39 -30.26
C LYS A 155 -19.20 -2.20 -29.69
N ALA A 156 -20.42 -1.97 -30.18
CA ALA A 156 -21.61 -2.68 -29.72
C ALA A 156 -21.61 -4.17 -30.10
N SER A 157 -21.19 -4.50 -31.33
CA SER A 157 -21.16 -5.89 -31.81
C SER A 157 -19.97 -6.68 -31.28
N LEU A 158 -18.85 -6.02 -30.96
CA LEU A 158 -17.60 -6.65 -30.52
C LEU A 158 -17.34 -6.52 -29.01
N ARG A 159 -18.31 -6.04 -28.22
CA ARG A 159 -18.13 -5.76 -26.78
C ARG A 159 -17.56 -6.93 -25.95
N VAL A 160 -17.92 -8.17 -26.29
CA VAL A 160 -17.40 -9.36 -25.59
C VAL A 160 -15.91 -9.56 -25.89
N ALA A 161 -15.51 -9.49 -27.16
CA ALA A 161 -14.10 -9.58 -27.57
C ALA A 161 -13.27 -8.41 -27.02
N ILE A 162 -13.83 -7.18 -27.02
CA ILE A 162 -13.19 -6.00 -26.44
C ILE A 162 -12.98 -6.19 -24.92
N SER A 163 -13.99 -6.69 -24.22
CA SER A 163 -13.90 -6.98 -22.78
C SER A 163 -12.80 -8.01 -22.50
N ALA A 164 -12.71 -9.08 -23.30
CA ALA A 164 -11.66 -10.08 -23.21
C ALA A 164 -10.25 -9.49 -23.45
N ALA A 165 -10.11 -8.57 -24.41
CA ALA A 165 -8.84 -7.93 -24.73
C ALA A 165 -8.38 -6.91 -23.67
N THR A 166 -9.30 -6.27 -22.95
CA THR A 166 -9.01 -5.04 -22.17
C THR A 166 -9.34 -5.13 -20.67
N GLN A 167 -10.05 -6.17 -20.23
CA GLN A 167 -10.66 -6.27 -18.89
C GLN A 167 -11.71 -5.19 -18.58
N ILE A 168 -12.15 -4.43 -19.57
CA ILE A 168 -13.27 -3.50 -19.42
C ILE A 168 -14.56 -4.31 -19.31
N ASP A 169 -15.39 -4.02 -18.31
CA ASP A 169 -16.68 -4.67 -18.14
C ASP A 169 -17.57 -4.47 -19.38
N VAL A 170 -18.29 -5.51 -19.81
CA VAL A 170 -19.18 -5.43 -20.98
C VAL A 170 -20.20 -4.30 -20.83
N ALA A 171 -20.70 -4.06 -19.62
CA ALA A 171 -21.65 -2.99 -19.30
C ALA A 171 -21.06 -1.58 -19.52
N VAL A 172 -19.74 -1.39 -19.41
CA VAL A 172 -19.07 -0.10 -19.70
C VAL A 172 -19.07 0.19 -21.21
N LEU A 173 -19.14 -0.84 -22.05
CA LEU A 173 -19.11 -0.71 -23.51
C LEU A 173 -20.51 -0.46 -24.11
N GLU A 174 -21.56 -0.51 -23.28
CA GLU A 174 -22.94 -0.25 -23.69
C GLU A 174 -23.23 1.26 -23.76
N PRO A 175 -24.15 1.69 -24.64
CA PRO A 175 -24.55 3.10 -24.72
C PRO A 175 -25.11 3.61 -23.38
N GLY A 176 -24.70 4.83 -22.99
CA GLY A 176 -25.17 5.48 -21.76
C GLY A 176 -24.48 5.04 -20.46
N ALA A 177 -23.46 4.18 -20.52
CA ALA A 177 -22.68 3.81 -19.35
C ALA A 177 -21.96 5.02 -18.73
N ASN A 178 -22.07 5.18 -17.41
CA ASN A 178 -21.35 6.21 -16.68
C ASN A 178 -20.08 5.62 -16.04
N LEU A 179 -18.91 6.17 -16.39
CA LEU A 179 -17.64 5.69 -15.83
C LEU A 179 -17.51 5.96 -14.32
N GLU A 180 -18.22 6.96 -13.79
CA GLU A 180 -18.19 7.30 -12.36
C GLU A 180 -18.89 6.25 -11.48
N ASP A 181 -19.71 5.37 -12.06
CA ASP A 181 -20.34 4.25 -11.34
C ASP A 181 -19.32 3.17 -10.95
N TYR A 182 -18.11 3.23 -11.52
CA TYR A 182 -17.04 2.28 -11.30
C TYR A 182 -15.93 2.87 -10.42
N SER A 183 -15.41 2.04 -9.51
CA SER A 183 -14.34 2.43 -8.59
C SER A 183 -13.10 2.92 -9.34
N ILE A 184 -12.32 3.78 -8.69
CA ILE A 184 -11.03 4.23 -9.22
C ILE A 184 -10.13 3.04 -9.55
N ALA A 185 -10.05 2.03 -8.69
CA ALA A 185 -9.21 0.85 -8.90
C ALA A 185 -9.62 0.07 -10.16
N ARG A 186 -10.93 -0.13 -10.37
CA ARG A 186 -11.47 -0.80 -11.56
C ARG A 186 -11.16 0.00 -12.82
N ARG A 187 -11.37 1.32 -12.80
CA ARG A 187 -11.00 2.20 -13.93
C ARG A 187 -9.50 2.21 -14.23
N MET A 188 -8.65 2.21 -13.21
CA MET A 188 -7.19 2.12 -13.37
C MET A 188 -6.78 0.78 -13.99
N SER A 189 -7.48 -0.30 -13.67
CA SER A 189 -7.18 -1.65 -14.20
C SER A 189 -7.30 -1.72 -15.73
N TRP A 190 -8.19 -0.93 -16.35
CA TRP A 190 -8.37 -0.86 -17.81
C TRP A 190 -7.13 -0.32 -18.55
N ALA A 191 -6.23 0.36 -17.84
CA ALA A 191 -4.97 0.88 -18.35
C ALA A 191 -3.75 0.04 -17.95
N SER A 192 -3.92 -0.99 -17.11
CA SER A 192 -2.82 -1.73 -16.47
C SER A 192 -1.86 -2.42 -17.46
N ARG A 193 -2.37 -2.84 -18.62
CA ARG A 193 -1.61 -3.53 -19.68
C ARG A 193 -1.22 -2.61 -20.84
N ARG A 194 -1.54 -1.32 -20.75
CA ARG A 194 -1.29 -0.36 -21.82
C ARG A 194 0.10 0.23 -21.71
N VAL A 195 0.62 0.69 -22.85
CA VAL A 195 1.96 1.29 -22.98
C VAL A 195 1.88 2.63 -23.72
N THR A 196 2.77 3.53 -23.34
CA THR A 196 2.93 4.85 -23.95
C THR A 196 4.38 5.09 -24.35
N THR A 197 4.59 5.90 -25.38
CA THR A 197 5.95 6.24 -25.85
C THR A 197 6.68 7.13 -24.84
N ARG A 198 6.00 8.18 -24.34
CA ARG A 198 6.49 9.00 -23.23
C ARG A 198 5.94 8.46 -21.92
N LYS A 199 6.73 8.51 -20.85
CA LYS A 199 6.33 7.99 -19.54
C LYS A 199 5.15 8.76 -18.96
N GLU A 200 5.15 10.07 -19.17
CA GLU A 200 4.13 10.99 -18.67
C GLU A 200 2.77 10.77 -19.33
N ASP A 201 2.76 10.35 -20.60
CA ASP A 201 1.53 10.09 -21.35
C ASP A 201 0.68 8.99 -20.70
N MET A 202 1.28 8.09 -19.90
CA MET A 202 0.53 7.09 -19.14
C MET A 202 -0.45 7.73 -18.16
N ALA A 203 -0.10 8.90 -17.61
CA ALA A 203 -1.00 9.68 -16.78
C ALA A 203 -1.96 10.50 -17.64
N TYR A 204 -1.44 11.16 -18.68
CA TYR A 204 -2.21 12.10 -19.50
C TYR A 204 -3.32 11.44 -20.32
N CYS A 205 -3.14 10.19 -20.75
CA CYS A 205 -4.20 9.45 -21.45
C CYS A 205 -5.39 9.05 -20.56
N LEU A 206 -5.30 9.26 -19.24
CA LEU A 206 -6.34 8.89 -18.27
C LEU A 206 -7.13 10.10 -17.75
N LEU A 207 -6.75 11.33 -18.11
CA LEU A 207 -7.36 12.55 -17.57
C LEU A 207 -8.88 12.57 -17.73
N GLY A 208 -9.38 12.27 -18.94
CA GLY A 208 -10.82 12.26 -19.19
C GLY A 208 -11.56 11.07 -18.57
N ILE A 209 -10.90 9.93 -18.38
CA ILE A 209 -11.50 8.75 -17.71
C ILE A 209 -11.79 9.05 -16.24
N PHE A 210 -10.95 9.90 -15.63
CA PHE A 210 -11.10 10.34 -14.25
C PHE A 210 -11.68 11.75 -14.12
N ASN A 211 -12.03 12.39 -15.22
CA ASN A 211 -12.58 13.75 -15.26
C ASN A 211 -11.72 14.78 -14.48
N VAL A 212 -10.41 14.78 -14.72
CA VAL A 212 -9.46 15.70 -14.08
C VAL A 212 -8.67 16.51 -15.10
N ASN A 213 -8.19 17.68 -14.68
CA ASN A 213 -7.31 18.53 -15.47
C ASN A 213 -6.00 18.80 -14.74
N MET A 214 -4.89 18.81 -15.47
CA MET A 214 -3.58 19.16 -14.93
C MET A 214 -2.65 19.74 -15.99
N PRO A 215 -1.60 20.49 -15.62
CA PRO A 215 -0.56 20.94 -16.56
C PRO A 215 0.27 19.78 -17.12
N MET A 216 0.55 19.83 -18.43
CA MET A 216 1.44 18.90 -19.15
C MET A 216 2.92 19.25 -18.91
N LEU A 217 3.62 18.49 -18.08
CA LEU A 217 5.03 18.70 -17.75
C LEU A 217 5.91 17.55 -18.27
N TYR A 218 6.23 17.57 -19.56
CA TYR A 218 7.15 16.57 -20.13
C TYR A 218 8.56 16.68 -19.53
N GLY A 219 9.12 15.55 -19.08
CA GLY A 219 10.40 15.47 -18.38
C GLY A 219 10.27 15.12 -16.88
N GLU A 220 9.05 15.09 -16.33
CA GLU A 220 8.83 14.71 -14.93
C GLU A 220 8.79 13.18 -14.69
N GLY A 221 8.75 12.39 -15.78
CA GLY A 221 8.74 10.93 -15.73
C GLY A 221 7.52 10.38 -14.98
N ASN A 222 7.74 9.37 -14.12
CA ASN A 222 6.67 8.69 -13.39
C ASN A 222 5.93 9.60 -12.37
N ARG A 223 6.45 10.81 -12.13
CA ARG A 223 5.78 11.79 -11.27
C ARG A 223 4.43 12.24 -11.85
N ALA A 224 4.28 12.22 -13.17
CA ALA A 224 3.01 12.55 -13.83
C ALA A 224 1.86 11.67 -13.30
N PHE A 225 2.10 10.37 -13.09
CA PHE A 225 1.08 9.45 -12.59
C PHE A 225 0.77 9.64 -11.11
N ILE A 226 1.74 10.09 -10.31
CA ILE A 226 1.49 10.51 -8.93
C ILE A 226 0.61 11.76 -8.92
N ARG A 227 0.91 12.76 -9.76
CA ARG A 227 0.10 13.97 -9.88
C ARG A 227 -1.32 13.68 -10.34
N LEU A 228 -1.51 12.75 -11.29
CA LEU A 228 -2.85 12.29 -11.69
C LEU A 228 -3.65 11.84 -10.47
N GLN A 229 -3.08 10.97 -9.63
CA GLN A 229 -3.75 10.51 -8.42
C GLN A 229 -3.99 11.65 -7.42
N GLU A 230 -3.06 12.59 -7.29
CA GLU A 230 -3.25 13.80 -6.46
C GLU A 230 -4.41 14.67 -6.94
N GLU A 231 -4.63 14.79 -8.26
CA GLU A 231 -5.79 15.49 -8.83
C GLU A 231 -7.09 14.72 -8.58
N ILE A 232 -7.10 13.40 -8.82
CA ILE A 232 -8.27 12.53 -8.55
C ILE A 232 -8.71 12.66 -7.09
N MET A 233 -7.75 12.73 -6.17
CA MET A 233 -8.01 12.84 -4.74
C MET A 233 -8.66 14.15 -4.31
N LYS A 234 -8.62 15.21 -5.12
CA LYS A 234 -9.23 16.50 -4.75
C LYS A 234 -10.75 16.41 -4.72
N ASP A 235 -11.32 15.60 -5.62
CA ASP A 235 -12.76 15.56 -5.87
C ASP A 235 -13.38 14.17 -5.59
N SER A 236 -12.59 13.19 -5.15
CA SER A 236 -13.06 11.84 -4.81
C SER A 236 -12.62 11.41 -3.42
N ASP A 237 -13.47 10.66 -2.72
CA ASP A 237 -13.21 9.98 -1.44
C ASP A 237 -13.02 8.45 -1.58
N ASP A 238 -12.95 7.95 -2.82
CA ASP A 238 -12.89 6.52 -3.09
C ASP A 238 -11.52 5.90 -2.73
N HIS A 239 -11.50 5.19 -1.60
CA HIS A 239 -10.34 4.46 -1.09
C HIS A 239 -9.83 3.35 -2.02
N SER A 240 -10.58 2.96 -3.05
CA SER A 240 -10.09 2.03 -4.07
C SER A 240 -8.83 2.57 -4.78
N LEU A 241 -8.61 3.89 -4.78
CA LEU A 241 -7.35 4.50 -5.20
C LEU A 241 -6.11 3.93 -4.50
N PHE A 242 -6.25 3.45 -3.26
CA PHE A 242 -5.16 2.85 -2.48
C PHE A 242 -5.15 1.31 -2.54
N ALA A 243 -6.06 0.71 -3.31
CA ALA A 243 -6.28 -0.73 -3.42
C ALA A 243 -5.59 -1.37 -4.64
N TRP A 244 -4.31 -1.04 -4.80
CA TRP A 244 -3.41 -1.65 -5.78
C TRP A 244 -2.41 -2.56 -5.09
N SER A 245 -1.72 -3.43 -5.82
CA SER A 245 -0.71 -4.35 -5.29
C SER A 245 0.64 -4.21 -5.98
N SER A 246 1.70 -4.63 -5.31
CA SER A 246 3.06 -4.60 -5.86
C SER A 246 3.90 -5.72 -5.29
N THR A 247 4.86 -6.22 -6.08
CA THR A 247 5.79 -7.30 -5.69
C THR A 247 7.11 -6.82 -5.11
N ASP A 248 7.42 -5.52 -5.24
CA ASP A 248 8.56 -4.89 -4.54
C ASP A 248 8.37 -5.08 -3.04
N THR A 249 9.40 -5.34 -2.22
CA THR A 249 9.27 -5.48 -0.77
C THR A 249 9.60 -4.18 -0.01
N ALA A 250 10.12 -3.15 -0.71
CA ALA A 250 10.51 -1.88 -0.11
C ALA A 250 9.32 -1.10 0.49
N ALA A 251 9.57 -0.28 1.49
CA ALA A 251 8.50 0.55 2.04
C ALA A 251 8.04 1.63 1.03
N ARG A 252 6.75 1.95 1.05
CA ARG A 252 6.15 2.83 0.05
C ARG A 252 5.03 3.74 0.57
N GLY A 253 4.58 4.62 -0.32
CA GLY A 253 3.40 5.46 -0.12
C GLY A 253 2.08 4.73 -0.32
N LEU A 254 0.99 5.50 -0.35
CA LEU A 254 -0.32 4.99 -0.72
C LEU A 254 -0.60 5.13 -2.23
N LEU A 255 0.09 6.04 -2.91
CA LEU A 255 -0.11 6.29 -4.33
C LEU A 255 0.72 5.31 -5.17
N ALA A 256 0.09 4.71 -6.18
CA ALA A 256 0.71 3.78 -7.11
C ALA A 256 1.69 4.48 -8.04
N ARG A 257 2.59 3.73 -8.69
CA ARG A 257 3.57 4.31 -9.64
C ARG A 257 3.13 4.18 -11.09
N SER A 258 2.21 3.27 -11.36
CA SER A 258 1.70 2.98 -12.69
C SER A 258 0.30 2.35 -12.58
N PRO A 259 -0.56 2.48 -13.60
CA PRO A 259 -1.77 1.66 -13.70
C PRO A 259 -1.50 0.15 -13.65
N ALA A 260 -0.28 -0.29 -13.99
CA ALA A 260 0.13 -1.69 -13.88
C ALA A 260 -0.01 -2.26 -12.46
N ASP A 261 0.11 -1.41 -11.43
CA ASP A 261 -0.09 -1.83 -10.03
C ASP A 261 -1.57 -2.22 -9.74
N PHE A 262 -2.50 -1.86 -10.64
CA PHE A 262 -3.95 -2.17 -10.57
C PHE A 262 -4.36 -3.33 -11.48
N ALA A 263 -3.43 -4.14 -12.01
CA ALA A 263 -3.75 -5.24 -12.95
C ALA A 263 -4.79 -6.23 -12.40
N ASP A 264 -4.78 -6.46 -11.08
CA ASP A 264 -5.70 -7.37 -10.39
C ASP A 264 -6.85 -6.63 -9.69
N SER A 265 -7.16 -5.40 -10.12
CA SER A 265 -8.18 -4.54 -9.47
C SER A 265 -9.51 -4.45 -10.24
N ALA A 266 -9.68 -5.24 -11.31
CA ALA A 266 -10.88 -5.24 -12.15
C ALA A 266 -12.14 -5.76 -11.43
N ASP A 267 -12.01 -6.27 -10.20
CA ASP A 267 -13.07 -6.81 -9.35
C ASP A 267 -13.27 -6.02 -8.05
N ILE A 268 -12.64 -4.84 -7.94
CA ILE A 268 -12.72 -3.98 -6.77
C ILE A 268 -13.82 -2.95 -6.98
N ASP A 269 -14.77 -2.92 -6.05
CA ASP A 269 -15.87 -1.98 -6.02
C ASP A 269 -15.81 -1.06 -4.82
N VAL A 270 -16.55 0.03 -4.90
CA VAL A 270 -16.74 0.97 -3.79
C VAL A 270 -17.52 0.27 -2.67
N ALA A 271 -17.08 0.42 -1.41
CA ALA A 271 -17.80 -0.18 -0.29
C ALA A 271 -19.17 0.50 -0.08
N PRO A 272 -20.29 -0.25 0.01
CA PRO A 272 -21.62 0.34 0.23
C PRO A 272 -21.73 1.11 1.55
N ALA A 273 -21.07 0.60 2.60
CA ALA A 273 -20.99 1.26 3.89
C ALA A 273 -19.63 1.95 4.04
N ARG A 274 -19.61 3.28 4.03
CA ARG A 274 -18.39 4.06 4.24
C ARG A 274 -18.02 4.08 5.72
N TRP A 275 -16.78 3.74 6.03
CA TRP A 275 -16.20 3.83 7.36
C TRP A 275 -15.40 5.12 7.55
N ASN A 276 -14.86 5.68 6.47
CA ASN A 276 -14.16 6.95 6.47
C ASN A 276 -15.11 8.10 6.87
N LYS A 277 -14.56 9.07 7.60
CA LYS A 277 -15.29 10.23 8.13
C LYS A 277 -14.63 11.55 7.79
N GLU A 278 -13.42 11.54 7.22
CA GLU A 278 -12.66 12.73 6.87
C GLU A 278 -12.08 12.65 5.46
N PRO A 279 -12.08 13.75 4.69
CA PRO A 279 -11.32 13.83 3.45
C PRO A 279 -9.82 13.60 3.68
N TYR A 280 -9.16 12.93 2.73
CA TYR A 280 -7.71 12.81 2.72
C TYR A 280 -7.06 14.02 2.02
N ALA A 281 -5.83 14.35 2.41
CA ALA A 281 -5.10 15.48 1.84
C ALA A 281 -3.58 15.24 1.83
N VAL A 282 -2.89 15.77 0.82
CA VAL A 282 -1.43 15.77 0.79
C VAL A 282 -0.90 16.91 1.67
N SER A 283 0.08 16.60 2.52
CA SER A 283 0.74 17.56 3.42
C SER A 283 2.26 17.37 3.43
N ASN A 284 2.99 18.32 4.03
CA ASN A 284 4.43 18.20 4.23
C ASN A 284 4.85 17.05 5.18
N LEU A 285 3.90 16.46 5.92
CA LEU A 285 4.12 15.26 6.75
C LEU A 285 3.92 13.95 5.97
N GLY A 286 3.24 14.01 4.83
CA GLY A 286 2.78 12.86 4.03
C GLY A 286 1.31 13.03 3.62
N LEU A 287 0.75 11.96 3.05
CA LEU A 287 -0.68 11.89 2.77
C LEU A 287 -1.41 11.65 4.10
N LYS A 288 -2.21 12.63 4.53
CA LYS A 288 -3.09 12.54 5.70
C LYS A 288 -4.33 11.76 5.29
N VAL A 289 -4.59 10.63 5.95
CA VAL A 289 -5.83 9.86 5.79
C VAL A 289 -6.31 9.38 7.16
N GLN A 290 -7.62 9.38 7.36
CA GLN A 290 -8.23 8.77 8.55
C GLN A 290 -8.65 7.35 8.21
N LEU A 291 -8.06 6.36 8.89
CA LEU A 291 -8.39 4.95 8.65
C LEU A 291 -8.80 4.27 9.96
N PRO A 292 -9.78 3.34 9.91
CA PRO A 292 -9.99 2.37 10.97
C PRO A 292 -8.86 1.35 10.93
N MET A 293 -8.09 1.31 12.02
CA MET A 293 -6.85 0.54 12.12
C MET A 293 -6.82 -0.26 13.42
N LEU A 294 -6.24 -1.46 13.36
CA LEU A 294 -5.87 -2.22 14.54
C LEU A 294 -4.38 -2.61 14.51
N PRO A 295 -3.73 -2.78 15.67
CA PRO A 295 -2.43 -3.44 15.74
C PRO A 295 -2.49 -4.83 15.08
N TRP A 296 -1.49 -5.16 14.26
CA TRP A 296 -1.43 -6.44 13.53
C TRP A 296 -0.10 -7.16 13.69
N ALA A 297 0.97 -6.40 13.94
CA ALA A 297 2.25 -6.90 14.41
C ALA A 297 2.91 -5.79 15.25
N MET A 298 4.15 -6.00 15.70
CA MET A 298 4.88 -5.10 16.60
C MET A 298 4.70 -3.61 16.27
N ASP A 299 5.14 -3.18 15.09
CA ASP A 299 5.04 -1.79 14.60
C ASP A 299 4.11 -1.67 13.38
N THR A 300 3.40 -2.74 13.03
CA THR A 300 2.56 -2.80 11.83
C THR A 300 1.09 -2.87 12.22
N TYR A 301 0.28 -2.13 11.49
CA TYR A 301 -1.17 -2.07 11.64
C TYR A 301 -1.83 -2.61 10.38
N LEU A 302 -2.98 -3.24 10.55
CA LEU A 302 -3.91 -3.50 9.46
C LEU A 302 -4.91 -2.35 9.43
N ALA A 303 -5.01 -1.68 8.28
CA ALA A 303 -5.91 -0.56 8.05
C ALA A 303 -6.99 -0.97 7.04
N ALA A 304 -8.27 -0.74 7.34
CA ALA A 304 -9.35 -1.06 6.42
C ALA A 304 -9.56 0.08 5.40
N LEU A 305 -9.81 -0.29 4.14
CA LEU A 305 -10.16 0.62 3.06
C LEU A 305 -11.69 0.60 2.81
N ASP A 306 -12.24 1.68 2.26
CA ASP A 306 -13.65 1.79 1.85
C ASP A 306 -13.88 1.25 0.43
N CYS A 307 -13.32 0.08 0.16
CA CYS A 307 -13.54 -0.69 -1.05
C CYS A 307 -13.70 -2.18 -0.72
N VAL A 308 -14.31 -2.92 -1.63
CA VAL A 308 -14.62 -4.34 -1.48
C VAL A 308 -14.16 -5.12 -2.70
N ARG A 309 -13.79 -6.38 -2.50
CA ARG A 309 -13.62 -7.38 -3.54
C ARG A 309 -14.56 -8.54 -3.25
N PHE A 310 -15.44 -8.86 -4.19
CA PHE A 310 -16.50 -9.87 -4.01
C PHE A 310 -17.32 -9.68 -2.71
N GLY A 311 -17.65 -8.43 -2.39
CA GLY A 311 -18.40 -8.05 -1.17
C GLY A 311 -17.58 -8.02 0.13
N ASN A 312 -16.32 -8.45 0.12
CA ASN A 312 -15.45 -8.42 1.29
C ASN A 312 -14.59 -7.15 1.29
N ARG A 313 -14.57 -6.44 2.43
CA ARG A 313 -13.77 -5.23 2.60
C ARG A 313 -12.29 -5.53 2.42
N LEU A 314 -11.55 -4.61 1.82
CA LEU A 314 -10.10 -4.72 1.67
C LEU A 314 -9.35 -3.96 2.76
N GLY A 315 -8.10 -4.35 3.01
CA GLY A 315 -7.21 -3.70 3.95
C GLY A 315 -5.75 -3.71 3.49
N ILE A 316 -4.97 -2.79 4.04
CA ILE A 316 -3.54 -2.62 3.75
C ILE A 316 -2.72 -2.60 5.04
N PHE A 317 -1.45 -2.97 4.94
CA PHE A 317 -0.53 -2.91 6.08
C PHE A 317 0.22 -1.58 6.14
N LEU A 318 0.13 -0.91 7.28
CA LEU A 318 0.83 0.33 7.57
C LEU A 318 1.81 0.14 8.73
N ARG A 319 3.10 0.31 8.47
CA ARG A 319 4.15 0.25 9.49
C ARG A 319 4.46 1.65 10.02
N LEU A 320 4.50 1.79 11.34
CA LEU A 320 4.92 3.00 12.02
C LEU A 320 6.42 3.23 11.81
N LEU A 321 6.79 4.45 11.44
CA LEU A 321 8.18 4.88 11.29
C LEU A 321 8.73 5.41 12.62
N PRO A 322 10.07 5.49 12.80
CA PRO A 322 10.68 5.96 14.04
C PRO A 322 10.28 7.39 14.48
N ARG A 323 9.75 8.20 13.56
CA ARG A 323 9.22 9.54 13.88
C ARG A 323 7.74 9.42 14.19
N GLU A 324 7.31 10.11 15.25
CA GLU A 324 5.93 10.05 15.74
C GLU A 324 4.89 10.29 14.62
N ASN A 325 3.86 9.43 14.63
CA ASN A 325 2.69 9.45 13.76
C ASN A 325 2.93 9.42 12.24
N ARG A 326 4.08 8.91 11.79
CA ARG A 326 4.37 8.69 10.35
C ARG A 326 4.37 7.22 9.99
N TYR A 327 3.83 6.89 8.82
CA TYR A 327 3.64 5.51 8.40
C TYR A 327 4.18 5.29 6.99
N ALA A 328 4.43 4.02 6.68
CA ALA A 328 4.69 3.54 5.35
C ALA A 328 3.81 2.33 5.04
N ARG A 329 3.36 2.21 3.80
CA ARG A 329 2.76 0.96 3.30
C ARG A 329 3.85 -0.09 3.14
N VAL A 330 3.58 -1.31 3.60
CA VAL A 330 4.54 -2.44 3.58
C VAL A 330 3.86 -3.71 3.09
N ILE A 331 4.66 -4.63 2.56
CA ILE A 331 4.24 -6.02 2.37
C ILE A 331 4.47 -6.77 3.68
N LEU A 332 3.54 -7.65 4.04
CA LEU A 332 3.66 -8.55 5.17
C LEU A 332 3.26 -9.96 4.73
N ASN A 333 4.14 -10.94 4.95
CA ASN A 333 3.95 -12.33 4.51
C ASN A 333 3.63 -12.48 3.00
N GLY A 334 4.21 -11.63 2.16
CA GLY A 334 3.97 -11.65 0.71
C GLY A 334 2.68 -10.94 0.27
N GLU A 335 1.88 -10.41 1.21
CA GLU A 335 0.63 -9.71 0.90
C GLU A 335 0.73 -8.21 1.24
N ASP A 336 0.15 -7.35 0.39
CA ASP A 336 0.09 -5.90 0.60
C ASP A 336 -1.32 -5.31 0.52
N LEU A 337 -2.27 -6.10 0.03
CA LEU A 337 -3.70 -5.86 -0.05
C LEU A 337 -4.42 -7.15 0.32
N VAL A 338 -5.17 -7.13 1.42
CA VAL A 338 -5.79 -8.34 2.02
C VAL A 338 -7.28 -8.15 2.23
N VAL A 339 -8.00 -9.25 2.40
CA VAL A 339 -9.38 -9.20 2.87
C VAL A 339 -9.39 -8.79 4.35
N PHE A 340 -10.08 -7.69 4.65
CA PHE A 340 -10.32 -7.21 6.00
C PHE A 340 -11.55 -7.92 6.59
N ALA A 341 -11.32 -8.90 7.46
CA ALA A 341 -12.39 -9.67 8.07
C ALA A 341 -13.35 -8.80 8.91
N GLY A 342 -14.66 -8.95 8.70
CA GLY A 342 -15.69 -8.10 9.32
C GLY A 342 -15.70 -8.12 10.86
N GLU A 343 -15.31 -9.25 11.47
CA GLU A 343 -15.19 -9.39 12.93
C GLU A 343 -14.12 -8.48 13.55
N LEU A 344 -13.14 -8.02 12.75
CA LEU A 344 -12.10 -7.11 13.21
C LEU A 344 -12.62 -5.67 13.37
N ALA A 345 -13.76 -5.33 12.77
CA ALA A 345 -14.34 -3.99 12.79
C ALA A 345 -14.52 -3.46 14.23
N ALA A 346 -15.00 -4.32 15.15
CA ALA A 346 -15.22 -3.96 16.54
C ALA A 346 -13.92 -3.68 17.33
N LYS A 347 -12.78 -4.13 16.82
CA LYS A 347 -11.45 -3.95 17.44
C LYS A 347 -10.70 -2.73 16.88
N CYS A 348 -11.23 -2.09 15.83
CA CYS A 348 -10.58 -0.97 15.18
C CYS A 348 -10.62 0.31 16.02
N THR A 349 -9.56 1.09 15.87
CA THR A 349 -9.50 2.48 16.33
C THR A 349 -9.32 3.38 15.11
N TYR A 350 -10.10 4.47 15.03
CA TYR A 350 -9.90 5.48 14.01
C TYR A 350 -8.61 6.26 14.29
N ARG A 351 -7.76 6.39 13.28
CA ARG A 351 -6.47 7.09 13.40
C ARG A 351 -6.24 8.03 12.23
N ASN A 352 -5.84 9.26 12.56
CA ASN A 352 -5.29 10.20 11.59
C ASN A 352 -3.82 9.88 11.38
N VAL A 353 -3.49 9.29 10.23
CA VAL A 353 -2.14 8.86 9.90
C VAL A 353 -1.55 9.69 8.76
N PHE A 354 -0.23 9.87 8.80
CA PHE A 354 0.52 10.53 7.74
C PHE A 354 1.39 9.50 7.03
N VAL A 355 0.96 9.03 5.85
CA VAL A 355 1.71 8.05 5.07
C VAL A 355 2.70 8.77 4.16
N GLN A 356 3.98 8.46 4.31
CA GLN A 356 5.04 9.08 3.53
C GLN A 356 5.04 8.57 2.09
N GLN A 357 4.85 9.47 1.13
CA GLN A 357 4.77 9.10 -0.29
C GLN A 357 6.14 8.90 -0.96
N ARG A 358 7.21 9.44 -0.37
CA ARG A 358 8.59 9.39 -0.92
C ARG A 358 9.49 8.49 -0.06
N LEU A 359 9.17 7.21 0.01
CA LEU A 359 9.96 6.20 0.72
C LEU A 359 10.57 5.12 -0.16
N TRP A 360 10.26 5.13 -1.45
CA TRP A 360 10.62 4.04 -2.34
C TRP A 360 12.12 3.73 -2.37
N GLY A 361 12.47 2.45 -2.34
CA GLY A 361 13.84 1.99 -2.19
C GLY A 361 14.36 2.02 -0.74
N SER A 362 13.60 2.60 0.19
CA SER A 362 13.89 2.47 1.62
C SER A 362 13.44 1.10 2.09
N VAL A 363 14.41 0.24 2.39
CA VAL A 363 14.14 -1.00 3.09
C VAL A 363 13.93 -0.64 4.56
N LEU A 364 12.68 -0.73 5.03
CA LEU A 364 12.45 -0.76 6.47
C LEU A 364 13.04 -2.05 7.01
N ALA A 365 13.60 -1.99 8.23
CA ALA A 365 14.31 -3.11 8.85
C ALA A 365 13.60 -4.46 8.64
N GLU A 366 14.42 -5.49 8.41
CA GLU A 366 14.08 -6.86 8.01
C GLU A 366 12.91 -7.47 8.80
N GLU A 367 12.29 -8.50 8.20
CA GLU A 367 11.27 -9.34 8.84
C GLU A 367 11.66 -9.67 10.28
N ARG A 368 10.78 -9.31 11.22
CA ARG A 368 11.01 -9.59 12.63
C ARG A 368 10.63 -11.01 12.95
N PHE A 369 11.37 -11.63 13.85
CA PHE A 369 10.92 -12.82 14.54
C PHE A 369 9.69 -12.45 15.37
N TYR A 370 8.57 -13.09 15.05
CA TYR A 370 7.31 -12.81 15.70
C TYR A 370 7.13 -13.79 16.86
N GLY A 371 7.57 -13.36 18.05
CA GLY A 371 7.71 -14.25 19.19
C GLY A 371 8.64 -13.67 20.25
N PHE A 372 9.10 -14.53 21.16
CA PHE A 372 9.97 -14.19 22.28
C PHE A 372 11.18 -15.10 22.33
N TRP A 373 12.35 -14.52 22.53
CA TRP A 373 13.56 -15.23 22.92
C TRP A 373 13.80 -15.07 24.42
N MET A 374 13.79 -16.17 25.15
CA MET A 374 14.08 -16.18 26.58
C MET A 374 15.60 -16.24 26.79
N ARG A 375 16.25 -15.07 26.84
CA ARG A 375 17.72 -14.96 26.84
C ARG A 375 18.30 -15.24 28.22
N THR A 376 17.84 -14.54 29.25
CA THR A 376 18.19 -14.86 30.64
C THR A 376 16.96 -15.35 31.40
N LEU A 377 17.20 -16.33 32.26
CA LEU A 377 16.18 -16.99 33.07
C LEU A 377 16.73 -17.18 34.48
N LEU A 378 15.82 -17.34 35.44
CA LEU A 378 16.16 -17.50 36.85
C LEU A 378 17.04 -18.71 37.14
N ALA A 379 16.99 -19.74 36.29
CA ALA A 379 17.79 -20.95 36.35
C ALA A 379 17.89 -21.59 34.96
N PRO A 380 18.87 -22.48 34.71
CA PRO A 380 18.93 -23.27 33.49
C PRO A 380 17.65 -24.10 33.28
N ILE A 381 17.12 -24.13 32.06
CA ILE A 381 15.98 -24.99 31.73
C ILE A 381 16.48 -26.39 31.41
N LYS A 382 15.85 -27.38 32.04
CA LYS A 382 16.00 -28.80 31.70
C LYS A 382 14.61 -29.38 31.49
N SER A 383 14.10 -29.34 30.26
CA SER A 383 12.79 -29.91 29.91
C SER A 383 12.89 -31.29 29.25
N LYS A 384 14.07 -31.66 28.76
CA LYS A 384 14.36 -32.97 28.16
C LYS A 384 15.40 -33.74 29.00
N SER A 385 15.23 -35.05 29.12
CA SER A 385 16.22 -35.93 29.77
C SER A 385 17.35 -36.26 28.77
N THR A 386 18.57 -35.78 29.04
CA THR A 386 19.75 -36.07 28.20
C THR A 386 20.50 -37.34 28.63
N ASN A 387 20.20 -37.88 29.83
CA ASN A 387 20.71 -39.16 30.33
C ASN A 387 19.73 -39.77 31.35
N LYS A 388 19.60 -41.11 31.38
CA LYS A 388 18.67 -41.93 32.21
C LYS A 388 18.87 -41.81 33.75
N LYS A 389 19.22 -40.65 34.32
CA LYS A 389 19.11 -40.45 35.78
C LYS A 389 17.64 -40.29 36.13
N LYS A 390 17.11 -41.22 36.92
CA LYS A 390 15.68 -41.28 37.29
C LYS A 390 15.20 -40.18 38.23
N ASP A 391 16.11 -39.40 38.83
CA ASP A 391 15.79 -38.49 39.95
C ASP A 391 15.95 -36.99 39.62
N GLU A 392 16.16 -36.62 38.36
CA GLU A 392 16.27 -35.20 37.98
C GLU A 392 14.88 -34.57 37.79
N ILE A 393 14.59 -33.52 38.55
CA ILE A 393 13.33 -32.76 38.44
C ILE A 393 13.42 -31.88 37.19
N LEU A 394 12.67 -32.24 36.14
CA LEU A 394 12.62 -31.48 34.88
C LEU A 394 11.64 -30.31 34.96
N SER A 395 12.01 -29.21 34.32
CA SER A 395 11.13 -28.08 34.02
C SER A 395 10.10 -28.47 32.96
N GLU A 396 8.92 -27.89 33.03
CA GLU A 396 7.88 -28.14 32.03
C GLU A 396 7.72 -26.92 31.12
N VAL A 397 7.67 -27.14 29.81
CA VAL A 397 7.49 -26.07 28.83
C VAL A 397 6.27 -26.35 27.96
N ILE A 398 5.41 -25.35 27.84
CA ILE A 398 4.18 -25.38 27.07
C ILE A 398 4.29 -24.28 26.03
N THR A 399 4.20 -24.64 24.77
CA THR A 399 4.32 -23.71 23.64
C THR A 399 3.29 -24.08 22.58
N ARG A 400 2.93 -23.15 21.71
CA ARG A 400 2.13 -23.45 20.51
C ARG A 400 2.92 -24.18 19.43
N GLY A 401 4.25 -24.03 19.45
CA GLY A 401 5.17 -24.55 18.43
C GLY A 401 6.14 -25.59 18.98
N LYS A 402 7.39 -25.55 18.50
CA LYS A 402 8.48 -26.40 18.99
C LYS A 402 9.24 -25.67 20.10
N TRP A 403 9.77 -26.42 21.05
CA TRP A 403 10.67 -25.91 22.08
C TRP A 403 12.00 -26.65 22.09
N ASP A 404 13.06 -25.87 22.25
CA ASP A 404 14.41 -26.34 22.48
C ASP A 404 15.03 -25.59 23.67
N ASP A 405 15.66 -26.34 24.58
CA ASP A 405 16.21 -25.79 25.83
C ASP A 405 17.41 -24.87 25.59
N GLU A 406 18.11 -25.00 24.46
CA GLU A 406 19.25 -24.15 24.11
C GLU A 406 18.77 -22.90 23.37
N ASP A 407 17.88 -23.06 22.39
CA ASP A 407 17.39 -21.93 21.57
C ASP A 407 16.42 -21.03 22.33
N ARG A 408 15.56 -21.62 23.17
CA ARG A 408 14.61 -20.93 24.08
C ARG A 408 13.70 -19.92 23.39
N LEU A 409 13.12 -20.32 22.26
CA LEU A 409 12.25 -19.51 21.42
C LEU A 409 10.78 -19.89 21.60
N PHE A 410 9.93 -18.90 21.83
CA PHE A 410 8.49 -19.01 21.67
C PHE A 410 8.07 -18.26 20.42
N GLU A 411 7.51 -18.97 19.44
CA GLU A 411 7.07 -18.41 18.18
C GLU A 411 5.54 -18.22 18.16
N LEU A 412 5.10 -17.15 17.52
CA LEU A 412 3.72 -16.86 17.19
C LEU A 412 3.60 -16.67 15.66
N ALA A 413 2.41 -16.89 15.11
CA ALA A 413 2.14 -16.50 13.73
C ALA A 413 1.90 -15.00 13.64
N VAL A 414 2.37 -14.32 12.60
CA VAL A 414 2.09 -12.89 12.40
C VAL A 414 0.59 -12.64 12.34
N GLY A 415 0.09 -11.66 13.10
CA GLY A 415 -1.35 -11.41 13.28
C GLY A 415 -1.95 -12.11 14.50
N ASP A 416 -1.29 -13.13 15.06
CA ASP A 416 -1.75 -13.81 16.28
C ASP A 416 -1.34 -13.08 17.55
N SER A 417 -2.22 -13.07 18.54
CA SER A 417 -1.91 -12.62 19.90
C SER A 417 -2.24 -13.70 20.94
N GLY A 418 -2.02 -13.38 22.21
CA GLY A 418 -2.15 -14.27 23.36
C GLY A 418 -0.84 -14.93 23.76
N THR A 419 -0.93 -15.99 24.56
CA THR A 419 0.22 -16.67 25.15
C THR A 419 1.10 -17.30 24.06
N ALA A 420 2.36 -16.87 23.97
CA ALA A 420 3.37 -17.48 23.12
C ALA A 420 3.90 -18.77 23.75
N GLY A 421 4.12 -18.74 25.06
CA GLY A 421 4.51 -19.92 25.82
C GLY A 421 4.51 -19.71 27.32
N ALA A 422 4.65 -20.83 28.03
CA ALA A 422 4.71 -20.89 29.47
C ALA A 422 5.77 -21.90 29.91
N ILE A 423 6.53 -21.54 30.94
CA ILE A 423 7.58 -22.35 31.56
C ILE A 423 7.21 -22.53 33.02
N PHE A 424 7.16 -23.78 33.47
CA PHE A 424 7.14 -24.12 34.87
C PHE A 424 8.55 -24.54 35.28
N LEU A 425 9.33 -23.56 35.71
CA LEU A 425 10.74 -23.71 36.05
C LEU A 425 10.86 -24.40 37.40
N ARG A 426 11.65 -25.48 37.48
CA ARG A 426 11.89 -26.22 38.72
C ARG A 426 13.38 -26.17 39.07
N GLU A 427 13.69 -25.67 40.26
CA GLU A 427 15.06 -25.50 40.77
C GLU A 427 15.05 -25.70 42.29
N ASP A 428 15.93 -26.54 42.82
CA ASP A 428 16.17 -26.73 44.27
C ASP A 428 14.89 -26.87 45.13
N GLY A 429 13.91 -27.61 44.61
CA GLY A 429 12.62 -27.85 45.28
C GLY A 429 11.63 -26.68 45.23
N LYS A 430 11.99 -25.56 44.57
CA LYS A 430 11.11 -24.43 44.27
C LYS A 430 10.62 -24.50 42.83
N SER A 431 9.42 -23.97 42.60
CA SER A 431 8.82 -23.86 41.27
C SER A 431 8.37 -22.43 40.98
N THR A 432 8.75 -21.91 39.82
CA THR A 432 8.33 -20.58 39.36
C THR A 432 7.67 -20.70 37.99
N THR A 433 6.48 -20.14 37.87
CA THR A 433 5.78 -20.01 36.60
C THR A 433 6.30 -18.78 35.84
N ILE A 434 6.59 -18.93 34.56
CA ILE A 434 6.88 -17.83 33.64
C ILE A 434 5.92 -17.95 32.46
N LYS A 435 5.20 -16.89 32.10
CA LYS A 435 4.39 -16.85 30.87
C LYS A 435 4.77 -15.63 30.06
N VAL A 436 4.85 -15.79 28.75
CA VAL A 436 5.09 -14.67 27.83
C VAL A 436 4.08 -14.69 26.70
N GLY A 437 3.72 -13.51 26.22
CA GLY A 437 2.84 -13.38 25.07
C GLY A 437 2.52 -11.93 24.75
N LEU A 438 1.62 -11.74 23.80
CA LEU A 438 1.19 -10.43 23.33
C LEU A 438 -0.30 -10.24 23.66
N ASP A 439 -0.68 -9.10 24.20
CA ASP A 439 -2.11 -8.80 24.36
C ASP A 439 -2.81 -8.52 23.01
N GLY A 440 -4.12 -8.29 23.02
CA GLY A 440 -4.88 -7.99 21.80
C GLY A 440 -4.46 -6.69 21.08
N ALA A 441 -3.64 -5.85 21.71
CA ALA A 441 -3.03 -4.65 21.14
C ALA A 441 -1.54 -4.85 20.80
N PHE A 442 -1.06 -6.09 20.82
CA PHE A 442 0.29 -6.53 20.47
C PHE A 442 1.37 -6.01 21.43
N ASN A 443 0.99 -5.64 22.65
CA ASN A 443 1.93 -5.26 23.69
C ASN A 443 2.47 -6.50 24.41
N PRO A 444 3.78 -6.55 24.72
CA PRO A 444 4.36 -7.68 25.45
C PRO A 444 3.81 -7.75 26.88
N ARG A 445 3.49 -8.97 27.29
CA ARG A 445 3.03 -9.34 28.63
C ARG A 445 3.97 -10.42 29.15
N VAL A 446 4.39 -10.29 30.41
CA VAL A 446 5.21 -11.28 31.09
C VAL A 446 4.60 -11.56 32.45
N GLN A 447 4.38 -12.84 32.75
CA GLN A 447 4.06 -13.30 34.10
C GLN A 447 5.31 -13.92 34.72
N VAL A 448 5.65 -13.55 35.95
CA VAL A 448 6.68 -14.23 36.75
C VAL A 448 6.10 -14.57 38.11
N GLY A 449 6.07 -15.86 38.45
CA GLY A 449 5.35 -16.38 39.61
C GLY A 449 3.87 -16.66 39.31
N GLY A 450 3.09 -16.85 40.38
CA GLY A 450 1.67 -17.18 40.29
C GLY A 450 1.37 -18.57 39.69
N SER A 451 0.11 -18.77 39.34
CA SER A 451 -0.39 -20.04 38.78
C SER A 451 0.01 -20.21 37.31
N ILE A 452 0.35 -21.45 36.92
CA ILE A 452 0.51 -21.84 35.52
C ILE A 452 -0.83 -21.87 34.77
N PHE A 453 -1.92 -22.11 35.52
CA PHE A 453 -3.28 -22.14 34.99
C PHE A 453 -3.83 -20.73 34.82
N SER A 454 -4.43 -20.50 33.66
CA SER A 454 -5.12 -19.24 33.38
C SER A 454 -6.48 -19.20 34.11
N PRO A 455 -6.92 -18.02 34.59
CA PRO A 455 -8.08 -17.93 35.51
C PRO A 455 -9.45 -18.09 34.82
N GLU A 456 -9.62 -17.56 33.61
CA GLU A 456 -10.92 -17.47 32.93
C GLU A 456 -10.84 -18.20 31.58
N ILE A 457 -10.97 -19.52 31.59
CA ILE A 457 -10.76 -20.37 30.40
C ILE A 457 -12.06 -21.02 29.86
N GLY A 458 -13.22 -20.63 30.41
CA GLY A 458 -14.51 -21.21 30.05
C GLY A 458 -14.58 -22.72 30.33
N ASN A 459 -15.03 -23.49 29.34
CA ASN A 459 -15.19 -24.95 29.42
C ASN A 459 -13.92 -25.74 29.05
N LEU A 460 -12.79 -25.07 28.83
CA LEU A 460 -11.53 -25.75 28.52
C LEU A 460 -11.03 -26.53 29.74
N ASP A 461 -10.44 -27.70 29.48
CA ASP A 461 -9.70 -28.42 30.52
C ASP A 461 -8.45 -27.63 30.93
N VAL A 462 -8.36 -27.29 32.22
CA VAL A 462 -7.23 -26.54 32.82
C VAL A 462 -5.88 -27.24 32.62
N TYR A 463 -5.85 -28.57 32.47
CA TYR A 463 -4.62 -29.34 32.27
C TYR A 463 -4.23 -29.47 30.79
N SER A 464 -5.19 -29.24 29.88
CA SER A 464 -4.91 -29.25 28.45
C SER A 464 -3.95 -28.13 28.04
N GLN A 465 -3.21 -28.35 26.96
CA GLN A 465 -2.33 -27.32 26.37
C GLN A 465 -3.11 -26.02 26.08
N ALA A 466 -4.34 -26.14 25.57
CA ALA A 466 -5.21 -25.00 25.28
C ALA A 466 -5.61 -24.23 26.54
N GLY A 467 -5.97 -24.92 27.63
CA GLY A 467 -6.29 -24.29 28.91
C GLY A 467 -5.09 -23.57 29.53
N ARG A 468 -3.91 -24.16 29.48
CA ARG A 468 -2.67 -23.57 30.05
C ARG A 468 -2.13 -22.41 29.22
N LEU A 469 -2.31 -22.45 27.89
CA LEU A 469 -1.97 -21.34 26.99
C LEU A 469 -3.09 -20.32 26.81
N HIS A 470 -4.24 -20.48 27.46
CA HIS A 470 -5.34 -19.53 27.36
C HIS A 470 -4.86 -18.11 27.77
N PRO A 471 -5.17 -17.04 27.02
CA PRO A 471 -4.55 -15.72 27.22
C PRO A 471 -5.11 -14.91 28.40
N SER A 472 -6.17 -15.37 29.08
CA SER A 472 -6.85 -14.59 30.13
C SER A 472 -5.97 -14.19 31.33
N TRP A 473 -4.79 -14.80 31.50
CA TRP A 473 -3.81 -14.33 32.50
C TRP A 473 -3.30 -12.90 32.20
N MET A 474 -3.36 -12.47 30.94
CA MET A 474 -2.96 -11.13 30.50
C MET A 474 -3.96 -10.05 30.91
N ASP A 475 -5.18 -10.43 31.28
CA ASP A 475 -6.27 -9.53 31.67
C ASP A 475 -6.34 -9.36 33.20
N ALA A 476 -5.38 -9.94 33.94
CA ALA A 476 -5.33 -9.81 35.39
C ALA A 476 -5.33 -8.32 35.82
N PRO A 477 -5.92 -7.99 36.98
CA PRO A 477 -6.04 -6.61 37.44
C PRO A 477 -4.70 -5.87 37.44
N SER A 478 -4.75 -4.55 37.31
CA SER A 478 -3.54 -3.69 37.29
C SER A 478 -2.66 -3.83 38.55
N HIS A 479 -3.22 -4.30 39.66
CA HIS A 479 -2.54 -4.54 40.93
C HIS A 479 -1.96 -5.97 41.06
N SER A 480 -2.04 -6.81 40.01
CA SER A 480 -1.42 -8.13 40.03
C SER A 480 0.09 -8.00 40.22
N MET A 481 0.62 -8.61 41.28
CA MET A 481 2.05 -8.63 41.59
C MET A 481 2.87 -9.52 40.64
N TYR A 482 2.21 -10.35 39.81
CA TYR A 482 2.88 -11.31 38.93
C TYR A 482 2.87 -10.90 37.47
N LEU A 483 1.98 -9.98 37.07
CA LEU A 483 1.78 -9.60 35.68
C LEU A 483 2.46 -8.26 35.37
N HIS A 484 3.42 -8.31 34.45
CA HIS A 484 4.18 -7.15 34.02
C HIS A 484 3.80 -6.77 32.58
N ARG A 485 3.54 -5.48 32.38
CA ARG A 485 2.94 -4.94 31.16
C ARG A 485 3.91 -4.01 30.45
N GLY A 486 4.42 -4.43 29.30
CA GLY A 486 5.17 -3.56 28.41
C GLY A 486 4.31 -2.87 27.37
N THR A 487 4.92 -2.04 26.53
CA THR A 487 4.31 -1.50 25.31
C THR A 487 5.03 -2.07 24.08
N ARG A 488 4.35 -2.18 22.95
CA ARG A 488 5.00 -2.71 21.73
C ARG A 488 6.05 -1.77 21.12
N LEU A 489 6.11 -0.52 21.57
CA LEU A 489 7.07 0.49 21.10
C LEU A 489 8.31 0.52 22.01
N GLU A 490 8.11 0.49 23.33
CA GLU A 490 9.18 0.68 24.32
C GLU A 490 9.58 -0.62 25.03
N GLY A 491 8.79 -1.68 24.88
CA GLY A 491 9.01 -2.93 25.59
C GLY A 491 8.59 -2.83 27.07
N LEU A 492 9.31 -3.52 27.94
CA LEU A 492 9.11 -3.57 29.39
C LEU A 492 10.46 -3.46 30.08
N VAL A 493 10.55 -2.62 31.10
CA VAL A 493 11.64 -2.67 32.09
C VAL A 493 10.99 -2.53 33.47
N LYS A 494 11.16 -3.55 34.31
CA LYS A 494 10.58 -3.59 35.65
C LYS A 494 11.55 -4.22 36.62
N ASP A 495 11.95 -3.46 37.63
CA ASP A 495 12.57 -3.96 38.84
C ASP A 495 11.45 -4.26 39.85
N ASP A 496 11.30 -5.52 40.24
CA ASP A 496 10.32 -6.00 41.20
C ASP A 496 10.96 -7.08 42.07
N TYR A 497 11.52 -6.67 43.21
CA TYR A 497 12.36 -7.52 44.05
C TYR A 497 11.68 -8.87 44.38
N PRO A 498 12.35 -10.02 44.17
CA PRO A 498 13.78 -10.16 43.89
C PRO A 498 14.14 -10.28 42.39
N TRP A 499 13.29 -9.78 41.48
CA TRP A 499 13.44 -9.96 40.04
C TRP A 499 13.69 -8.66 39.28
N ARG A 500 14.51 -8.73 38.23
CA ARG A 500 14.55 -7.75 37.15
C ARG A 500 13.98 -8.40 35.90
N ILE A 501 12.96 -7.76 35.32
CA ILE A 501 12.26 -8.25 34.13
C ILE A 501 12.41 -7.20 33.05
N THR A 502 13.03 -7.58 31.93
CA THR A 502 13.08 -6.74 30.75
C THR A 502 12.53 -7.46 29.53
N VAL A 503 11.83 -6.71 28.68
CA VAL A 503 11.43 -7.13 27.34
C VAL A 503 11.81 -6.01 26.40
N HIS A 504 12.72 -6.26 25.48
CA HIS A 504 13.16 -5.25 24.53
C HIS A 504 13.33 -5.86 23.14
N ASN A 505 13.29 -5.02 22.12
CA ASN A 505 13.48 -5.47 20.74
C ASN A 505 14.98 -5.49 20.41
N GLY A 506 15.49 -6.63 19.97
CA GLY A 506 16.90 -6.80 19.64
C GLY A 506 17.17 -7.95 18.68
N PRO A 507 18.41 -8.08 18.17
CA PRO A 507 18.80 -9.18 17.30
C PRO A 507 18.78 -10.51 18.08
N ILE A 508 18.15 -11.54 17.49
CA ILE A 508 18.11 -12.90 18.03
C ILE A 508 19.02 -13.77 17.16
N PRO A 509 20.21 -14.19 17.64
CA PRO A 509 21.23 -14.84 16.82
C PRO A 509 20.75 -16.10 16.10
N LYS A 510 19.91 -16.91 16.75
CA LYS A 510 19.47 -18.22 16.24
C LYS A 510 18.52 -18.13 15.04
N VAL A 511 17.76 -17.05 14.94
CA VAL A 511 16.81 -16.82 13.84
C VAL A 511 17.33 -15.80 12.83
N GLY A 512 18.44 -15.11 13.12
CA GLY A 512 19.00 -14.07 12.27
C GLY A 512 18.10 -12.84 12.11
N LYS A 513 17.07 -12.70 12.94
CA LYS A 513 16.03 -11.65 12.88
C LYS A 513 15.99 -10.86 14.19
N LYS A 514 15.47 -9.63 14.14
CA LYS A 514 15.11 -8.90 15.37
C LYS A 514 13.80 -9.43 15.94
N GLY A 515 13.66 -9.50 17.25
CA GLY A 515 12.42 -9.90 17.92
C GLY A 515 12.40 -9.47 19.38
N TRP A 516 11.40 -9.91 20.14
CA TRP A 516 11.35 -9.64 21.57
C TRP A 516 12.35 -10.51 22.32
N ILE A 517 13.28 -9.87 23.02
CA ILE A 517 14.22 -10.50 23.93
C ILE A 517 13.68 -10.32 25.34
N VAL A 518 13.56 -11.42 26.08
CA VAL A 518 13.09 -11.45 27.46
C VAL A 518 14.24 -11.85 28.36
N ASP A 519 14.49 -11.01 29.36
CA ASP A 519 15.45 -11.26 30.43
C ASP A 519 14.74 -11.27 31.77
N ILE A 520 14.95 -12.34 32.54
CA ILE A 520 14.42 -12.50 33.89
C ILE A 520 15.57 -12.91 34.79
N GLU A 521 15.98 -11.99 35.65
CA GLU A 521 17.19 -12.11 36.47
C GLU A 521 16.86 -11.95 37.95
N ARG A 522 17.67 -12.56 38.82
CA ARG A 522 17.65 -12.25 40.25
C ARG A 522 18.28 -10.88 40.46
N SER A 523 17.58 -9.95 41.08
CA SER A 523 18.20 -8.77 41.67
C SER A 523 19.20 -9.28 42.72
N GLY A 524 20.48 -8.92 42.62
CA GLY A 524 21.51 -9.38 43.56
C GLY A 524 21.16 -9.11 45.03
N GLU A 525 21.85 -9.79 45.95
CA GLU A 525 21.61 -9.73 47.42
C GLU A 525 21.63 -8.30 48.01
N ASP A 526 22.12 -7.32 47.25
CA ASP A 526 22.13 -5.90 47.60
C ASP A 526 20.96 -5.08 47.04
N GLY A 527 19.85 -5.71 46.65
CA GLY A 527 18.62 -4.98 46.27
C GLY A 527 18.82 -3.93 45.17
N GLY A 528 19.67 -4.21 44.18
CA GLY A 528 19.95 -3.28 43.08
C GLY A 528 20.77 -2.04 43.47
N LYS A 529 21.61 -2.11 44.50
CA LYS A 529 22.47 -0.97 44.92
C LYS A 529 23.73 -0.73 44.11
N ASP A 530 24.15 -1.64 43.22
CA ASP A 530 25.43 -1.47 42.51
C ASP A 530 25.39 -0.57 41.26
N PHE A 531 24.28 0.14 41.01
CA PHE A 531 24.22 1.18 39.98
C PHE A 531 23.54 2.48 40.42
N SER A 532 23.41 2.75 41.72
CA SER A 532 22.91 4.06 42.17
C SER A 532 24.08 5.03 42.40
N ARG A 533 24.28 5.99 41.50
CA ARG A 533 25.04 7.21 41.83
C ARG A 533 24.14 8.16 42.58
N ILE A 534 24.69 8.98 43.48
CA ILE A 534 23.93 10.00 44.20
C ILE A 534 24.02 11.30 43.40
N CYS A 535 22.87 11.94 43.17
CA CYS A 535 22.81 13.23 42.51
C CYS A 535 23.22 14.33 43.49
N ASP A 536 24.34 15.01 43.23
CA ASP A 536 24.86 16.09 44.07
C ASP A 536 23.93 17.32 44.14
N GLY A 537 22.90 17.37 43.29
CA GLY A 537 21.92 18.46 43.26
C GLY A 537 20.70 18.23 44.15
N CYS A 538 20.42 16.99 44.53
CA CYS A 538 19.21 16.66 45.29
C CYS A 538 19.38 15.50 46.29
N ASP A 539 20.60 14.99 46.47
CA ASP A 539 20.96 13.81 47.27
C ASP A 539 20.13 12.56 46.96
N GLY A 540 19.53 12.50 45.78
CA GLY A 540 18.68 11.41 45.32
C GLY A 540 19.45 10.41 44.48
N HIS A 541 19.04 9.14 44.52
CA HIS A 541 19.64 8.09 43.69
C HIS A 541 19.33 8.32 42.19
N ILE A 542 20.35 8.20 41.34
CA ILE A 542 20.26 8.27 39.89
C ILE A 542 20.22 6.85 39.32
N TYR A 543 19.31 6.61 38.37
CA TYR A 543 19.18 5.32 37.68
C TYR A 543 19.22 5.54 36.16
N ASN A 544 19.89 4.64 35.45
CA ASN A 544 20.07 4.62 33.99
C ASN A 544 20.92 5.77 33.44
N VAL A 545 20.37 6.99 33.36
CA VAL A 545 21.04 8.12 32.70
C VAL A 545 21.49 9.13 33.74
N TRP A 546 22.79 9.41 33.79
CA TRP A 546 23.33 10.47 34.61
C TRP A 546 24.22 11.42 33.81
N TYR A 547 24.29 12.64 34.31
CA TYR A 547 25.01 13.75 33.68
C TYR A 547 26.27 13.97 34.52
N LYS A 548 27.43 13.54 34.00
CA LYS A 548 28.72 13.67 34.68
C LYS A 548 29.37 15.00 34.36
N CYS A 549 29.84 15.73 35.36
CA CYS A 549 30.55 16.98 35.14
C CYS A 549 31.84 16.75 34.33
N SER A 550 32.09 17.57 33.32
CA SER A 550 33.29 17.45 32.47
C SER A 550 34.57 17.96 33.14
N VAL A 551 34.47 18.53 34.35
CA VAL A 551 35.59 19.15 35.08
C VAL A 551 35.73 18.60 36.50
N CYS A 552 34.63 18.36 37.21
CA CYS A 552 34.64 17.80 38.56
C CYS A 552 34.53 16.27 38.51
N GLU A 553 35.46 15.60 39.21
CA GLU A 553 35.64 14.15 39.09
C GLU A 553 34.50 13.33 39.73
N GLU A 554 33.90 13.86 40.78
CA GLU A 554 32.83 13.22 41.57
C GLU A 554 31.56 14.09 41.63
N PHE A 555 31.18 14.77 40.54
CA PHE A 555 29.96 15.58 40.52
C PHE A 555 29.01 15.14 39.41
N ASP A 556 27.87 14.56 39.80
CA ASP A 556 26.89 13.92 38.94
C ASP A 556 25.47 14.47 39.17
N TYR A 557 24.71 14.63 38.08
CA TYR A 557 23.31 15.03 38.12
C TYR A 557 22.35 13.98 37.56
N CYS A 558 21.17 13.87 38.18
CA CYS A 558 20.02 13.23 37.55
C CYS A 558 19.47 14.12 36.42
N SER A 559 18.68 13.54 35.51
CA SER A 559 18.08 14.27 34.39
C SER A 559 17.29 15.51 34.80
N LYS A 560 16.69 15.50 36.00
CA LYS A 560 15.93 16.64 36.54
C LYS A 560 16.81 17.76 37.10
N CYS A 561 17.96 17.43 37.68
CA CYS A 561 18.91 18.43 38.18
C CYS A 561 19.77 19.01 37.04
N ALA A 562 20.05 18.20 36.01
CA ALA A 562 20.80 18.61 34.83
C ALA A 562 20.13 19.78 34.07
N THR A 563 18.79 19.87 34.05
CA THR A 563 18.08 20.99 33.40
C THR A 563 18.36 22.35 34.06
N ASN A 564 18.81 22.36 35.32
CA ASN A 564 19.14 23.56 36.07
C ASN A 564 20.65 23.77 36.25
N ALA A 565 21.49 22.92 35.62
CA ALA A 565 22.92 22.90 35.84
C ALA A 565 23.60 24.26 35.63
N SER A 566 23.17 25.03 34.63
CA SER A 566 23.70 26.37 34.35
C SER A 566 23.56 27.37 35.50
N ARG A 567 22.66 27.12 36.47
CA ARG A 567 22.42 27.95 37.65
C ARG A 567 23.01 27.37 38.93
N THR A 568 23.13 26.04 39.02
CA THR A 568 23.52 25.32 40.25
C THR A 568 24.97 24.82 40.22
N HIS A 569 25.54 24.57 39.04
CA HIS A 569 26.91 24.11 38.86
C HIS A 569 27.46 24.49 37.46
N LYS A 570 28.28 25.54 37.39
CA LYS A 570 28.70 26.23 36.14
C LYS A 570 29.76 25.48 35.31
N HIS A 571 29.58 24.19 35.09
CA HIS A 571 30.42 23.37 34.20
C HIS A 571 29.54 22.68 33.14
N ALA A 572 30.19 22.17 32.08
CA ALA A 572 29.52 21.33 31.10
C ALA A 572 29.34 19.91 31.67
N PHE A 573 28.33 19.20 31.16
CA PHE A 573 28.00 17.85 31.59
C PHE A 573 27.92 16.92 30.38
N GLU A 574 28.48 15.72 30.54
CA GLU A 574 28.42 14.62 29.58
C GLU A 574 27.35 13.61 29.99
N VAL A 575 26.58 13.13 29.03
CA VAL A 575 25.51 12.15 29.29
C VAL A 575 26.11 10.74 29.26
N ILE A 576 25.94 10.01 30.36
CA ILE A 576 26.32 8.61 30.48
C ILE A 576 25.03 7.79 30.60
N THR A 577 24.90 6.73 29.78
CA THR A 577 23.71 5.87 29.66
C THR A 577 23.97 4.43 30.06
#